data_AF-N4VQN0-F1
#
_entry.id   AF-N4VQN0-F1
#
_cell.length_a   1.000
_cell.length_b   1.000
_cell.length_c   1.000
_cell.angle_alpha   90.00
_cell.angle_beta   90.00
_cell.angle_gamma   90.00
#
_symmetry.space_group_name_H-M   'P 1'
#
loop_
_entity.id
_entity.type
_entity.pdbx_description
1 polymer ?
#
loop_
_entity_poly.entity_id
_entity_poly.type
_entity_poly.pdbx_seq_one_letter_code
_entity_poly.pdbx_strand_id
1 'polypeptide(L)'
;MSSNTCRRSVEKTLSHFTLSMGQASVQNNVSMWTTLSQCYDEIAKTFALQDPDSILTKPETICAVVHATFDHDVHGLVEQNSSSMLHYLDDVTKAHMLAQAVAGMVAFFRKLAAHHEHNPVTASSFDRDVQHFAECQLRAAMIRKIEDSRIFGRCYTKSQIADLIMDAVEGKVDDAEFTTEDEYQNAIGWATELPARNMGLPWGFSIMALN
;
A
#
# COMPACT_ATOMS: atom_id res chain seq x y z
N MET A 1 0.27 -5.90 -20.77
CA MET A 1 -0.41 -6.51 -19.58
C MET A 1 -1.35 -5.50 -18.90
N SER A 2 -2.51 -5.95 -18.38
CA SER A 2 -3.63 -5.08 -17.94
C SER A 2 -3.52 -4.63 -16.47
N SER A 3 -3.98 -3.40 -16.18
CA SER A 3 -4.16 -2.85 -14.81
C SER A 3 -4.97 -3.80 -13.91
N ASN A 4 -5.88 -4.60 -14.49
CA ASN A 4 -6.64 -5.62 -13.76
C ASN A 4 -5.77 -6.70 -13.11
N THR A 5 -4.65 -7.10 -13.73
CA THR A 5 -3.73 -8.08 -13.15
C THR A 5 -3.01 -7.48 -11.95
N CYS A 6 -2.59 -6.21 -12.06
CA CYS A 6 -1.95 -5.49 -10.96
C CYS A 6 -2.92 -5.36 -9.77
N ARG A 7 -4.15 -4.91 -10.02
CA ARG A 7 -5.18 -4.77 -8.97
C ARG A 7 -5.47 -6.11 -8.28
N ARG A 8 -5.64 -7.18 -9.03
CA ARG A 8 -5.84 -8.53 -8.47
C ARG A 8 -4.65 -8.99 -7.62
N SER A 9 -3.42 -8.70 -8.05
CA SER A 9 -2.22 -9.03 -7.29
C SER A 9 -2.20 -8.28 -5.95
N VAL A 10 -2.49 -6.98 -5.96
CA VAL A 10 -2.59 -6.17 -4.73
C VAL A 10 -3.67 -6.72 -3.80
N GLU A 11 -4.87 -7.00 -4.32
CA GLU A 11 -6.01 -7.49 -3.54
C GLU A 11 -5.71 -8.78 -2.76
N LYS A 12 -4.94 -9.70 -3.34
CA LYS A 12 -4.55 -10.95 -2.66
C LYS A 12 -3.68 -10.70 -1.42
N THR A 13 -2.77 -9.73 -1.52
CA THR A 13 -1.86 -9.37 -0.42
C THR A 13 -2.55 -8.64 0.74
N LEU A 14 -3.77 -8.12 0.54
CA LEU A 14 -4.51 -7.37 1.58
C LEU A 14 -4.86 -8.22 2.80
N SER A 15 -4.82 -9.56 2.68
CA SER A 15 -5.02 -10.47 3.81
C SER A 15 -3.99 -10.23 4.92
N HIS A 16 -2.76 -9.85 4.57
CA HIS A 16 -1.64 -9.59 5.47
C HIS A 16 -1.72 -8.26 6.23
N PHE A 17 -2.60 -7.36 5.80
CA PHE A 17 -2.93 -6.15 6.53
C PHE A 17 -4.04 -6.40 7.54
N THR A 18 -3.93 -5.80 8.71
CA THR A 18 -4.96 -5.75 9.74
C THR A 18 -5.36 -4.31 9.98
N LEU A 19 -6.64 -4.08 10.28
CA LEU A 19 -7.15 -2.75 10.61
C LEU A 19 -7.61 -2.78 12.06
N SER A 20 -7.07 -1.88 12.88
CA SER A 20 -7.44 -1.75 14.28
C SER A 20 -7.59 -0.28 14.62
N MET A 21 -8.73 0.11 15.19
CA MET A 21 -8.97 1.48 15.68
C MET A 21 -8.68 2.58 14.64
N GLY A 22 -8.95 2.32 13.36
CA GLY A 22 -8.70 3.28 12.27
C GLY A 22 -7.23 3.35 11.82
N GLN A 23 -6.38 2.42 12.24
CA GLN A 23 -4.99 2.30 11.83
C GLN A 23 -4.75 0.99 11.10
N ALA A 24 -3.88 1.06 10.09
CA ALA A 24 -3.38 -0.12 9.41
C ALA A 24 -2.18 -0.70 10.16
N SER A 25 -2.16 -2.02 10.27
CA SER A 25 -1.08 -2.80 10.86
C SER A 25 -0.79 -4.05 10.03
N VAL A 26 0.26 -4.77 10.37
CA VAL A 26 0.62 -6.05 9.76
C VAL A 26 0.26 -7.18 10.72
N GLN A 27 -0.08 -8.36 10.20
CA GLN A 27 -0.30 -9.54 11.02
C GLN A 27 0.93 -9.85 11.90
N ASN A 28 0.78 -9.73 13.23
CA ASN A 28 1.86 -9.80 14.21
C ASN A 28 2.38 -11.22 14.52
N ASN A 29 1.76 -12.25 13.95
CA ASN A 29 2.09 -13.66 14.25
C ASN A 29 3.19 -14.24 13.35
N VAL A 30 3.66 -13.51 12.34
CA VAL A 30 4.69 -13.96 11.38
C VAL A 30 5.73 -12.86 11.17
N SER A 31 6.97 -13.22 10.87
CA SER A 31 8.02 -12.24 10.55
C SER A 31 7.71 -11.49 9.25
N MET A 32 8.13 -10.22 9.15
CA MET A 32 7.95 -9.39 7.95
C MET A 32 8.48 -10.07 6.69
N TRP A 33 9.67 -10.68 6.76
CA TRP A 33 10.25 -11.43 5.64
C TRP A 33 9.34 -12.56 5.13
N THR A 34 8.72 -13.30 6.04
CA THR A 34 7.79 -14.38 5.67
C THR A 34 6.54 -13.80 5.00
N THR A 35 6.00 -12.70 5.54
CA THR A 35 4.86 -11.99 4.94
C THR A 35 5.20 -11.50 3.52
N LEU A 36 6.38 -10.92 3.33
CA LEU A 36 6.85 -10.47 2.02
C LEU A 36 7.06 -11.61 1.04
N SER A 37 7.58 -12.74 1.52
CA SER A 37 7.77 -13.93 0.69
C SER A 37 6.43 -14.49 0.23
N GLN A 38 5.43 -14.53 1.12
CA GLN A 38 4.05 -14.92 0.78
C GLN A 38 3.42 -13.95 -0.23
N CYS A 39 3.57 -12.64 -0.02
CA CYS A 39 3.08 -11.63 -0.95
C CYS A 39 3.72 -11.80 -2.34
N TYR A 40 5.04 -11.98 -2.38
CA TYR A 40 5.78 -12.20 -3.61
C TYR A 40 5.25 -13.42 -4.37
N ASP A 41 5.06 -14.55 -3.68
CA ASP A 41 4.53 -15.78 -4.27
C ASP A 41 3.11 -15.58 -4.85
N GLU A 42 2.24 -14.88 -4.13
CA GLU A 42 0.90 -14.57 -4.59
C GLU A 42 0.89 -13.67 -5.84
N ILE A 43 1.77 -12.68 -5.87
CA ILE A 43 1.94 -11.76 -7.00
C ILE A 43 2.51 -12.54 -8.20
N ALA A 44 3.60 -13.28 -8.02
CA ALA A 44 4.22 -14.09 -9.07
C ALA A 44 3.23 -15.07 -9.71
N LYS A 45 2.44 -15.78 -8.88
CA LYS A 45 1.36 -16.68 -9.34
C LYS A 45 0.26 -15.96 -10.10
N THR A 46 -0.01 -14.69 -9.77
CA THR A 46 -1.05 -13.90 -10.44
C THR A 46 -0.60 -13.40 -11.81
N PHE A 47 0.69 -13.08 -11.96
CA PHE A 47 1.28 -12.72 -13.26
C PHE A 47 1.54 -13.95 -14.15
N ALA A 48 1.79 -15.12 -13.55
CA ALA A 48 1.94 -16.40 -14.24
C ALA A 48 2.89 -16.34 -15.45
N LEU A 49 4.05 -15.70 -15.26
CA LEU A 49 5.07 -15.57 -16.30
C LEU A 49 5.69 -16.92 -16.65
N GLN A 50 6.09 -17.08 -17.92
CA GLN A 50 6.82 -18.27 -18.34
C GLN A 50 8.22 -18.25 -17.74
N ASP A 51 8.49 -19.20 -16.85
CA ASP A 51 9.74 -19.36 -16.13
C ASP A 51 10.15 -20.83 -16.14
N PRO A 52 10.75 -21.33 -17.24
CA PRO A 52 11.07 -22.74 -17.41
C PRO A 52 12.10 -23.23 -16.37
N ASP A 53 12.96 -22.33 -15.89
CA ASP A 53 14.05 -22.63 -14.95
C ASP A 53 13.65 -22.40 -13.49
N SER A 54 12.38 -22.08 -13.22
CA SER A 54 11.84 -21.78 -11.89
C SER A 54 12.61 -20.70 -11.12
N ILE A 55 13.19 -19.73 -11.83
CA ILE A 55 14.00 -18.63 -11.28
C ILE A 55 13.20 -17.79 -10.29
N LEU A 56 11.94 -17.48 -10.62
CA LEU A 56 11.06 -16.65 -9.81
C LEU A 56 10.71 -17.32 -8.47
N THR A 57 10.86 -18.64 -8.35
CA THR A 57 10.57 -19.36 -7.09
C THR A 57 11.76 -19.46 -6.14
N LYS A 58 12.96 -19.01 -6.57
CA LYS A 58 14.17 -19.08 -5.75
C LYS A 58 14.11 -18.02 -4.64
N PRO A 59 14.53 -18.32 -3.41
CA PRO A 59 14.52 -17.32 -2.32
C PRO A 59 15.40 -16.10 -2.62
N GLU A 60 16.46 -16.29 -3.40
CA GLU A 60 17.40 -15.24 -3.80
C GLU A 60 16.74 -14.16 -4.67
N THR A 61 15.75 -14.53 -5.48
CA THR A 61 15.06 -13.58 -6.36
C THR A 61 14.07 -12.70 -5.61
N ILE A 62 13.45 -13.25 -4.55
CA ILE A 62 12.63 -12.46 -3.60
C ILE A 62 13.51 -11.37 -2.97
N CYS A 63 14.69 -11.76 -2.46
CA CYS A 63 15.65 -10.84 -1.87
C CYS A 63 16.06 -9.74 -2.85
N ALA A 64 16.40 -10.13 -4.08
CA ALA A 64 16.78 -9.19 -5.13
C ALA A 64 15.68 -8.16 -5.45
N VAL A 65 14.41 -8.59 -5.55
CA VAL A 65 13.29 -7.68 -5.83
C VAL A 65 12.96 -6.77 -4.65
N VAL A 66 13.01 -7.30 -3.43
CA VAL A 66 12.83 -6.51 -2.21
C VAL A 66 13.93 -5.45 -2.09
N HIS A 67 15.19 -5.84 -2.31
CA HIS A 67 16.32 -4.92 -2.26
C HIS A 67 16.30 -3.90 -3.39
N ALA A 68 15.81 -4.28 -4.57
CA ALA A 68 15.58 -3.34 -5.67
C ALA A 68 14.40 -2.41 -5.41
N THR A 69 13.48 -2.76 -4.51
CA THR A 69 12.36 -1.90 -4.12
C THR A 69 12.79 -0.86 -3.11
N PHE A 70 13.53 -1.25 -2.07
CA PHE A 70 13.93 -0.36 -0.98
C PHE A 70 15.28 0.30 -1.21
N ASP A 71 15.52 1.45 -0.58
CA ASP A 71 16.86 1.99 -0.44
C ASP A 71 17.67 1.20 0.60
N HIS A 72 19.00 1.28 0.50
CA HIS A 72 19.94 0.42 1.24
C HIS A 72 19.74 0.46 2.76
N ASP A 73 19.31 1.62 3.27
CA ASP A 73 19.11 1.88 4.70
C ASP A 73 17.96 1.03 5.28
N VAL A 74 17.05 0.54 4.44
CA VAL A 74 15.87 -0.23 4.85
C VAL A 74 16.09 -1.74 4.69
N HIS A 75 17.14 -2.17 3.97
CA HIS A 75 17.42 -3.60 3.73
C HIS A 75 17.61 -4.36 5.05
N GLY A 76 18.38 -3.78 5.98
CA GLY A 76 18.63 -4.36 7.30
C GLY A 76 17.39 -4.50 8.19
N LEU A 77 16.26 -3.88 7.86
CA LEU A 77 14.98 -4.07 8.55
C LEU A 77 14.12 -5.17 7.93
N VAL A 78 14.35 -5.51 6.66
CA VAL A 78 13.45 -6.37 5.89
C VAL A 78 14.03 -7.78 5.71
N GLU A 79 15.34 -7.95 5.86
CA GLU A 79 16.04 -9.22 5.69
C GLU A 79 15.56 -10.35 6.62
N GLN A 80 15.78 -11.58 6.18
CA GLN A 80 15.38 -12.82 6.86
C GLN A 80 15.88 -12.93 8.31
N ASN A 81 17.00 -12.28 8.64
CA ASN A 81 17.64 -12.33 9.96
C ASN A 81 17.33 -11.09 10.83
N SER A 82 16.54 -10.14 10.33
CA SER A 82 16.27 -8.84 10.94
C SER A 82 15.10 -8.85 11.93
N SER A 83 15.11 -9.79 12.87
CA SER A 83 14.01 -9.91 13.84
C SER A 83 14.04 -8.84 14.93
N SER A 84 15.21 -8.34 15.32
CA SER A 84 15.32 -7.46 16.50
C SER A 84 14.87 -6.02 16.27
N MET A 85 15.16 -5.41 15.11
CA MET A 85 14.86 -3.99 14.87
C MET A 85 13.40 -3.74 14.48
N LEU A 86 12.75 -4.69 13.78
CA LEU A 86 11.34 -4.59 13.39
C LEU A 86 10.39 -4.56 14.59
N HIS A 87 10.74 -5.18 15.72
CA HIS A 87 9.89 -5.18 16.92
C HIS A 87 9.71 -3.79 17.52
N TYR A 88 10.66 -2.87 17.28
CA TYR A 88 10.60 -1.50 17.81
C TYR A 88 9.85 -0.54 16.89
N LEU A 89 9.50 -0.96 15.67
CA LEU A 89 8.68 -0.16 14.78
C LEU A 89 7.22 -0.23 15.21
N ASP A 90 6.54 0.90 15.12
CA ASP A 90 5.10 0.95 15.31
C ASP A 90 4.37 0.25 14.16
N ASP A 91 3.14 -0.15 14.44
CA ASP A 91 2.35 -0.96 13.52
C ASP A 91 2.04 -0.22 12.20
N VAL A 92 1.94 1.10 12.27
CA VAL A 92 1.74 1.97 11.12
C VAL A 92 2.97 1.96 10.22
N THR A 93 4.19 2.08 10.76
CA THR A 93 5.42 1.99 9.94
C THR A 93 5.56 0.61 9.29
N LYS A 94 5.25 -0.47 10.01
CA LYS A 94 5.24 -1.82 9.43
C LYS A 94 4.27 -1.94 8.26
N ALA A 95 3.08 -1.34 8.37
CA ALA A 95 2.10 -1.34 7.29
C ALA A 95 2.58 -0.53 6.08
N HIS A 96 3.24 0.62 6.29
CA HIS A 96 3.87 1.38 5.21
C HIS A 96 4.92 0.56 4.48
N MET A 97 5.83 -0.08 5.22
CA MET A 97 6.88 -0.92 4.64
C MET A 97 6.29 -2.07 3.83
N LEU A 98 5.26 -2.75 4.36
CA LEU A 98 4.58 -3.82 3.62
C LEU A 98 3.94 -3.29 2.33
N ALA A 99 3.27 -2.13 2.38
CA ALA A 99 2.66 -1.53 1.21
C ALA A 99 3.69 -1.11 0.15
N GLN A 100 4.82 -0.52 0.56
CA GLN A 100 5.93 -0.18 -0.33
C GLN A 100 6.49 -1.42 -1.01
N ALA A 101 6.70 -2.50 -0.26
CA ALA A 101 7.20 -3.76 -0.81
C ALA A 101 6.21 -4.37 -1.81
N VAL A 102 4.92 -4.45 -1.46
CA VAL A 102 3.87 -4.96 -2.36
C VAL A 102 3.81 -4.11 -3.64
N ALA A 103 3.82 -2.78 -3.51
CA ALA A 103 3.83 -1.88 -4.65
C ALA A 103 5.05 -2.13 -5.54
N GLY A 104 6.24 -2.27 -4.95
CA GLY A 104 7.47 -2.53 -5.68
C GLY A 104 7.47 -3.87 -6.41
N MET A 105 7.04 -4.94 -5.74
CA MET A 105 6.86 -6.26 -6.35
C MET A 105 5.88 -6.20 -7.52
N VAL A 106 4.71 -5.59 -7.35
CA VAL A 106 3.71 -5.49 -8.43
C VAL A 106 4.23 -4.64 -9.59
N ALA A 107 4.90 -3.52 -9.32
CA ALA A 107 5.50 -2.66 -10.35
C ALA A 107 6.62 -3.39 -11.11
N PHE A 108 7.45 -4.15 -10.40
CA PHE A 108 8.49 -4.99 -10.97
C PHE A 108 7.89 -6.07 -11.88
N PHE A 109 6.95 -6.89 -11.37
CA PHE A 109 6.30 -7.94 -12.16
C PHE A 109 5.55 -7.38 -13.36
N ARG A 110 4.95 -6.19 -13.25
CA ARG A 110 4.32 -5.51 -14.39
C ARG A 110 5.33 -5.18 -15.49
N LYS A 111 6.52 -4.69 -15.13
CA LYS A 111 7.59 -4.41 -16.09
C LYS A 111 8.20 -5.68 -16.67
N LEU A 112 8.49 -6.65 -15.82
CA LEU A 112 9.00 -7.95 -16.21
C LEU A 112 8.05 -8.58 -17.24
N ALA A 113 6.75 -8.57 -16.97
CA ALA A 113 5.74 -9.05 -17.89
C ALA A 113 5.67 -8.30 -19.22
N ALA A 114 5.93 -6.98 -19.22
CA ALA A 114 5.97 -6.18 -20.44
C ALA A 114 7.21 -6.48 -21.29
N HIS A 115 8.37 -6.72 -20.66
CA HIS A 115 9.59 -7.11 -21.37
C HIS A 115 9.57 -8.56 -21.88
N HIS A 116 8.83 -9.43 -21.18
CA HIS A 116 8.76 -10.87 -21.41
C HIS A 116 7.44 -11.35 -22.03
N GLU A 117 6.71 -10.48 -22.74
CA GLU A 117 5.41 -10.84 -23.35
C GLU A 117 5.51 -12.03 -24.33
N HIS A 118 6.67 -12.22 -24.96
CA HIS A 118 6.92 -13.29 -25.94
C HIS A 118 8.11 -14.19 -25.62
N ASN A 119 8.83 -13.94 -24.52
CA ASN A 119 10.06 -14.65 -24.18
C ASN A 119 10.01 -15.14 -22.72
N PRO A 120 10.48 -16.36 -22.43
CA PRO A 120 10.58 -16.82 -21.05
C PRO A 120 11.52 -15.94 -20.24
N VAL A 121 11.28 -15.87 -18.93
CA VAL A 121 12.19 -15.25 -17.98
C VAL A 121 13.40 -16.16 -17.82
N THR A 122 14.59 -15.60 -17.99
CA THR A 122 15.88 -16.28 -17.76
C THR A 122 16.62 -15.58 -16.63
N ALA A 123 17.63 -16.23 -16.05
CA ALA A 123 18.36 -15.64 -14.92
C ALA A 123 19.00 -14.29 -15.31
N SER A 124 19.60 -14.22 -16.50
CA SER A 124 20.23 -12.99 -16.99
C SER A 124 19.23 -11.88 -17.32
N SER A 125 18.03 -12.23 -17.82
CA SER A 125 17.00 -11.22 -18.08
C SER A 125 16.41 -10.68 -16.78
N PHE A 126 16.21 -11.57 -15.79
CA PHE A 126 15.74 -11.21 -14.46
C PHE A 126 16.73 -10.27 -13.76
N ASP A 127 18.02 -10.63 -13.68
CA ASP A 127 19.03 -9.80 -13.02
C ASP A 127 19.12 -8.40 -13.64
N ARG A 128 19.05 -8.34 -14.97
CA ARG A 128 19.02 -7.07 -15.71
C ARG A 128 17.78 -6.24 -15.39
N ASP A 129 16.59 -6.86 -15.35
CA ASP A 129 15.35 -6.16 -15.04
C ASP A 129 15.28 -5.70 -13.58
N VAL A 130 15.86 -6.47 -12.65
CA VAL A 130 16.01 -6.07 -11.24
C VAL A 130 16.89 -4.81 -11.13
N GLN A 131 18.04 -4.80 -11.82
CA GLN A 131 18.92 -3.63 -11.81
C GLN A 131 18.25 -2.40 -12.44
N HIS A 132 17.59 -2.57 -13.59
CA HIS A 132 16.83 -1.48 -14.21
C HIS A 132 15.67 -0.98 -13.35
N PHE A 133 15.05 -1.86 -12.56
CA PHE A 133 14.00 -1.48 -11.64
C PHE A 133 14.55 -0.66 -10.47
N ALA A 134 15.68 -1.07 -9.89
CA ALA A 134 16.35 -0.35 -8.81
C ALA A 134 16.73 1.09 -9.22
N GLU A 135 17.14 1.30 -10.46
CA GLU A 135 17.51 2.62 -10.99
C GLU A 135 16.30 3.43 -11.50
N CYS A 136 15.09 2.86 -11.52
CA CYS A 136 13.96 3.51 -12.14
C CYS A 136 13.34 4.62 -11.27
N GLN A 137 13.03 5.77 -11.88
CA GLN A 137 12.30 6.87 -11.23
C GLN A 137 10.95 6.46 -10.63
N LEU A 138 10.26 5.49 -11.25
CA LEU A 138 8.99 4.96 -10.73
C LEU A 138 9.15 4.40 -9.31
N ARG A 139 10.28 3.76 -9.01
CA ARG A 139 10.57 3.21 -7.67
C ARG A 139 10.53 4.32 -6.62
N ALA A 140 11.29 5.37 -6.82
CA ALA A 140 11.37 6.49 -5.89
C ALA A 140 10.03 7.22 -5.74
N ALA A 141 9.33 7.45 -6.86
CA ALA A 141 8.01 8.10 -6.85
C ALA A 141 6.97 7.27 -6.07
N MET A 142 6.99 5.95 -6.24
CA MET A 142 6.09 5.03 -5.55
C MET A 142 6.36 4.96 -4.05
N ILE A 143 7.63 4.84 -3.62
CA ILE A 143 8.01 4.85 -2.21
C ILE A 143 7.52 6.12 -1.55
N ARG A 144 7.83 7.27 -2.16
CA ARG A 144 7.45 8.59 -1.66
C ARG A 144 5.94 8.75 -1.55
N LYS A 145 5.18 8.33 -2.57
CA LYS A 145 3.71 8.42 -2.54
C LYS A 145 3.10 7.60 -1.41
N ILE A 146 3.67 6.45 -1.08
CA ILE A 146 3.19 5.61 0.03
C ILE A 146 3.64 6.19 1.37
N GLU A 147 4.87 6.68 1.48
CA GLU A 147 5.44 7.28 2.69
C GLU A 147 4.73 8.57 3.11
N ASP A 148 4.40 9.44 2.14
CA ASP A 148 3.69 10.70 2.38
C ASP A 148 2.19 10.47 2.69
N SER A 149 1.69 9.23 2.59
CA SER A 149 0.28 8.92 2.75
C SER A 149 -0.16 8.83 4.22
N ARG A 150 -1.18 9.61 4.57
CA ARG A 150 -1.80 9.54 5.91
C ARG A 150 -2.77 8.38 6.06
N ILE A 151 -3.05 7.62 5.00
CA ILE A 151 -4.06 6.56 4.98
C ILE A 151 -3.78 5.53 6.07
N PHE A 152 -2.53 5.15 6.32
CA PHE A 152 -2.22 4.12 7.32
C PHE A 152 -2.53 4.53 8.76
N GLY A 153 -2.56 5.84 9.07
CA GLY A 153 -3.00 6.35 10.37
C GLY A 153 -4.52 6.60 10.46
N ARG A 154 -5.23 6.53 9.32
CA ARG A 154 -6.67 6.83 9.16
C ARG A 154 -7.32 5.89 8.15
N CYS A 155 -7.09 4.59 8.34
CA CYS A 155 -7.53 3.53 7.43
C CYS A 155 -8.76 2.84 8.02
N TYR A 156 -9.89 2.92 7.32
CA TYR A 156 -11.14 2.26 7.74
C TYR A 156 -11.45 1.03 6.89
N THR A 157 -10.87 0.92 5.70
CA THR A 157 -11.11 -0.18 4.77
C THR A 157 -9.82 -0.62 4.06
N LYS A 158 -9.68 -1.91 3.79
CA LYS A 158 -8.51 -2.44 3.07
C LYS A 158 -8.43 -1.98 1.62
N SER A 159 -9.58 -1.60 1.03
CA SER A 159 -9.63 -1.00 -0.31
C SER A 159 -8.87 0.31 -0.39
N GLN A 160 -8.87 1.14 0.66
CA GLN A 160 -8.06 2.38 0.70
C GLN A 160 -6.56 2.10 0.55
N ILE A 161 -6.07 1.02 1.17
CA ILE A 161 -4.67 0.58 1.01
C ILE A 161 -4.44 0.09 -0.41
N ALA A 162 -5.37 -0.69 -0.96
CA ALA A 162 -5.27 -1.23 -2.31
C ALA A 162 -5.22 -0.14 -3.38
N ASP A 163 -6.10 0.86 -3.27
CA ASP A 163 -6.17 1.98 -4.20
C ASP A 163 -4.90 2.84 -4.10
N LEU A 164 -4.39 3.12 -2.90
CA LEU A 164 -3.11 3.81 -2.70
C LEU A 164 -1.94 3.07 -3.40
N ILE A 165 -1.83 1.75 -3.18
CA ILE A 165 -0.79 0.92 -3.79
C ILE A 165 -0.94 0.96 -5.32
N MET A 166 -2.16 0.83 -5.83
CA MET A 166 -2.43 0.87 -7.27
C MET A 166 -2.07 2.21 -7.90
N ASP A 167 -2.42 3.33 -7.25
CA ASP A 167 -2.07 4.65 -7.73
C ASP A 167 -0.56 4.89 -7.75
N ALA A 168 0.15 4.38 -6.73
CA ALA A 168 1.61 4.42 -6.67
C ALA A 168 2.25 3.57 -7.79
N VAL A 169 1.72 2.37 -8.03
CA VAL A 169 2.17 1.48 -9.12
C VAL A 169 1.89 2.09 -10.49
N GLU A 170 0.72 2.70 -10.70
CA GLU A 170 0.35 3.35 -11.98
C GLU A 170 1.18 4.61 -12.26
N GLY A 171 1.91 5.13 -11.28
CA GLY A 171 2.72 6.34 -11.44
C GLY A 171 1.85 7.58 -11.71
N LYS A 172 0.57 7.54 -11.31
CA LYS A 172 -0.30 8.70 -11.33
C LYS A 172 0.21 9.66 -10.26
N VAL A 173 0.94 10.68 -10.70
CA VAL A 173 1.22 11.87 -9.91
C VAL A 173 -0.07 12.67 -9.91
N ASP A 174 -0.93 12.40 -8.93
CA ASP A 174 -2.04 13.29 -8.68
C ASP A 174 -1.50 14.52 -7.97
N ASP A 175 -1.54 15.65 -8.68
CA ASP A 175 -1.61 17.01 -8.11
C ASP A 175 -2.94 17.23 -7.33
N ALA A 176 -3.70 16.17 -7.04
CA ALA A 176 -4.78 16.18 -6.07
C ALA A 176 -4.16 16.13 -4.67
N GLU A 177 -3.52 17.24 -4.31
CA GLU A 177 -3.53 17.78 -2.97
C GLU A 177 -4.87 17.42 -2.32
N PHE A 178 -4.80 16.55 -1.30
CA PHE A 178 -5.79 16.37 -0.24
C PHE A 178 -7.23 16.67 -0.66
N THR A 179 -8.03 15.63 -0.91
CA THR A 179 -9.45 15.73 -0.53
C THR A 179 -9.46 16.06 0.96
N THR A 180 -9.63 17.35 1.24
CA THR A 180 -9.75 17.92 2.55
C THR A 180 -10.84 17.18 3.30
N GLU A 181 -10.70 17.11 4.62
CA GLU A 181 -11.58 16.41 5.55
C GLU A 181 -13.05 16.90 5.54
N ASP A 182 -13.42 17.81 4.63
CA ASP A 182 -14.77 18.36 4.47
C ASP A 182 -15.75 17.39 3.77
N GLU A 183 -15.27 16.41 2.98
CA GLU A 183 -16.17 15.51 2.27
C GLU A 183 -16.64 14.31 3.11
N TYR A 184 -15.88 13.93 4.14
CA TYR A 184 -16.31 12.92 5.12
C TYR A 184 -17.22 13.48 6.23
N GLN A 185 -17.20 14.79 6.48
CA GLN A 185 -18.22 15.43 7.32
C GLN A 185 -19.57 15.56 6.60
N ASN A 186 -19.56 15.65 5.27
CA ASN A 186 -20.79 15.67 4.46
C ASN A 186 -21.45 14.29 4.26
N ALA A 187 -20.78 13.20 4.62
CA ALA A 187 -21.32 11.83 4.50
C ALA A 187 -21.90 11.25 5.80
N ILE A 188 -21.89 12.01 6.91
CA ILE A 188 -22.65 11.68 8.12
C ILE A 188 -24.03 12.32 8.01
N GLY A 189 -24.91 11.67 7.25
CA GLY A 189 -26.33 11.97 7.15
C GLY A 189 -27.11 11.66 8.43
N TRP A 190 -26.82 12.39 9.51
CA TRP A 190 -27.73 12.60 10.64
C TRP A 190 -28.26 14.03 10.63
N ALA A 191 -28.71 14.48 9.46
CA ALA A 191 -29.70 15.55 9.36
C ALA A 191 -30.99 14.93 8.83
N THR A 192 -31.57 14.02 9.62
CA THR A 192 -33.00 13.75 9.52
C THR A 192 -33.71 15.04 9.86
N GLU A 193 -34.45 15.54 8.87
CA GLU A 193 -35.46 16.58 8.99
C GLU A 193 -36.29 16.35 10.27
N LEU A 194 -36.01 17.14 11.30
CA LEU A 194 -36.95 17.31 12.40
C LEU A 194 -37.90 18.44 12.00
N PRO A 195 -39.22 18.22 11.98
CA PRO A 195 -40.17 19.31 11.77
C PRO A 195 -39.97 20.34 12.89
N ALA A 196 -39.97 21.62 12.51
CA ALA A 196 -39.88 22.76 13.42
C ALA A 196 -40.83 22.58 14.61
N ARG A 197 -40.28 22.13 15.74
CA ARG A 197 -41.01 21.96 16.98
C ARG A 197 -40.73 23.20 17.81
N ASN A 198 -41.77 24.00 18.03
CA ASN A 198 -41.81 25.17 18.90
C ASN A 198 -40.84 25.02 20.10
N MET A 199 -39.74 25.76 20.05
CA MET A 199 -38.86 25.94 21.20
C MET A 199 -39.57 26.88 22.17
N GLY A 200 -40.38 26.30 23.06
CA GLY A 200 -40.94 27.01 24.20
C GLY A 200 -39.80 27.57 25.03
N LEU A 201 -39.66 28.90 25.02
CA LEU A 201 -38.81 29.62 25.94
C LEU A 201 -39.30 29.35 27.37
N PRO A 202 -38.43 29.00 28.33
CA PRO A 202 -38.79 29.02 29.73
C PRO A 202 -39.16 30.45 30.12
N TRP A 203 -40.32 30.61 30.74
CA TRP A 203 -40.82 31.89 31.24
C TRP A 203 -39.78 32.52 32.17
N GLY A 204 -39.15 33.64 31.77
CA GLY A 204 -38.35 34.43 32.72
C GLY A 204 -37.22 35.33 32.24
N PHE A 205 -36.93 35.50 30.94
CA PHE A 205 -35.88 36.45 30.52
C PHE A 205 -36.39 37.44 29.47
N SER A 206 -36.55 38.70 29.89
CA SER A 206 -36.66 39.86 28.99
C SER A 206 -35.25 40.38 28.73
N ILE A 207 -34.82 40.39 27.47
CA ILE A 207 -33.60 41.09 27.05
C ILE A 207 -33.98 42.54 26.75
N MET A 208 -33.56 43.47 27.60
CA MET A 208 -33.65 44.91 27.35
C MET A 208 -32.58 45.30 26.32
N ALA A 209 -33.00 45.83 25.18
CA ALA A 209 -32.11 46.56 24.28
C ALA A 209 -31.90 47.97 24.85
N LEU A 210 -30.65 48.31 25.17
CA LEU A 210 -30.26 49.69 25.47
C LEU A 210 -30.01 50.43 24.16
N ASN A 211 -30.60 51.62 24.08
CA ASN A 211 -30.49 52.58 22.97
C ASN A 211 -29.15 53.32 23.03
#